data_AF-A0A7Z9YUY8-F1
#
_entry.id   AF-A0A7Z9YUY8-F1
#
_cell.length_a   1.000
_cell.length_b   1.000
_cell.length_c   1.000
_cell.angle_alpha   90.00
_cell.angle_beta   90.00
_cell.angle_gamma   90.00
#
_symmetry.space_group_name_H-M   'P 1'
#
loop_
_entity.id
_entity.type
_entity.pdbx_description
1 polymer ?
#
loop_
_entity_poly.entity_id
_entity_poly.type
_entity_poly.pdbx_seq_one_letter_code
_entity_poly.pdbx_strand_id
1 'polypeptide(L)'
;MFITPQLIKDQEFQTKFKGFDPIEVKDYLEIIANEFFELQEQCKEQLEELESLREAKESSEEYNNSLETDMEFTRKISEELKDGCAQKEEKVKELTGEIEELKLRIADLEQENAEHDEEVSTVLASIEEAEDALKQVEKEKEILQSKIELLQEQNDELKKDEVSFKSTLSAAQQFAEDLKEKSKVQAEEMIAEANGTITKIREDAKEELARLPLEIDALKKKKGEVKAELKSTLMNYLETIEVFYPDEDIESDTKKDESSELFQKVELNMDGSLKSEGDENPEINVDEKVIDSLLSGNLNGTEEGGDAILKGMFSLDINGEDEKQGSS
;
A
#
# COMPACT_ATOMS: atom_id res chain seq x y z
N MET A 1 129.69 45.99 70.24
CA MET A 1 130.91 45.41 69.62
C MET A 1 130.95 44.01 70.18
N PHE A 2 130.50 43.00 69.44
CA PHE A 2 130.15 41.72 70.06
C PHE A 2 131.31 41.09 70.83
N ILE A 3 131.23 41.18 72.15
CA ILE A 3 132.09 40.43 73.04
C ILE A 3 131.58 38.99 72.99
N THR A 4 132.38 38.12 72.38
CA THR A 4 132.07 36.69 72.38
C THR A 4 132.47 36.08 73.73
N PRO A 5 131.79 35.02 74.19
CA PRO A 5 132.20 34.29 75.40
C PRO A 5 133.68 33.84 75.37
N GLN A 6 134.20 33.59 74.15
CA GLN A 6 135.60 33.24 73.93
C GLN A 6 136.55 34.43 74.18
N LEU A 7 136.18 35.63 73.71
CA LEU A 7 136.94 36.86 73.99
C LEU A 7 136.95 37.20 75.49
N ILE A 8 135.87 36.84 76.22
CA ILE A 8 135.83 36.98 77.68
C ILE A 8 136.82 36.06 78.39
N LYS A 9 136.90 34.83 77.91
CA LYS A 9 137.78 33.82 78.48
C LYS A 9 139.26 34.11 78.23
N ASP A 10 139.56 34.69 77.07
CA ASP A 10 140.94 34.93 76.62
C ASP A 10 141.44 36.35 77.01
N GLN A 11 140.67 37.12 77.79
CA GLN A 11 141.02 38.48 78.22
C GLN A 11 142.16 38.49 79.26
N GLU A 12 143.26 39.17 78.95
CA GLU A 12 144.37 39.44 79.87
C GLU A 12 144.29 40.88 80.40
N PHE A 13 144.69 41.10 81.66
CA PHE A 13 144.69 42.42 82.31
C PHE A 13 146.11 42.82 82.74
N GLN A 14 146.41 44.12 82.71
CA GLN A 14 147.68 44.67 83.18
C GLN A 14 147.83 44.48 84.69
N THR A 15 149.04 44.15 85.16
CA THR A 15 149.34 43.97 86.60
C THR A 15 150.00 45.22 87.22
N LYS A 16 149.54 45.64 88.39
CA LYS A 16 150.13 46.69 89.25
C LYS A 16 150.65 46.09 90.56
N PHE A 17 151.34 46.89 91.41
CA PHE A 17 151.90 46.41 92.68
C PHE A 17 150.79 45.82 93.56
N LYS A 18 150.80 44.47 93.70
CA LYS A 18 149.77 43.64 94.36
C LYS A 18 148.43 43.48 93.60
N GLY A 19 148.44 43.19 92.30
CA GLY A 19 147.26 42.62 91.61
C GLY A 19 147.04 43.14 90.18
N PHE A 20 145.86 42.89 89.62
CA PHE A 20 145.44 43.46 88.33
C PHE A 20 145.05 44.94 88.46
N ASP A 21 145.12 45.68 87.35
CA ASP A 21 144.71 47.07 87.29
C ASP A 21 143.20 47.22 87.54
N PRO A 22 142.78 47.84 88.65
CA PRO A 22 141.37 47.94 88.99
C PRO A 22 140.58 48.85 88.05
N ILE A 23 141.22 49.72 87.27
CA ILE A 23 140.54 50.60 86.31
C ILE A 23 140.20 49.78 85.05
N GLU A 24 141.20 49.13 84.44
CA GLU A 24 141.03 48.29 83.24
C GLU A 24 140.01 47.14 83.47
N VAL A 25 140.06 46.48 84.63
CA VAL A 25 139.09 45.43 84.99
C VAL A 25 137.67 46.01 85.10
N LYS A 26 137.51 47.20 85.66
CA LYS A 26 136.19 47.85 85.80
C LYS A 26 135.63 48.28 84.45
N ASP A 27 136.45 48.94 83.63
CA ASP A 27 136.06 49.37 82.29
C ASP A 27 135.63 48.15 81.45
N TYR A 28 136.38 47.05 81.55
CA TYR A 28 136.03 45.80 80.88
C TYR A 28 134.73 45.16 81.42
N LEU A 29 134.55 45.11 82.74
CA LEU A 29 133.32 44.61 83.35
C LEU A 29 132.09 45.48 83.00
N GLU A 30 132.27 46.79 82.80
CA GLU A 30 131.21 47.69 82.35
C GLU A 30 130.80 47.39 80.90
N ILE A 31 131.75 47.11 80.01
CA ILE A 31 131.44 46.69 78.64
C ILE A 31 130.71 45.33 78.64
N ILE A 32 131.15 44.36 79.45
CA ILE A 32 130.44 43.07 79.60
C ILE A 32 129.04 43.29 80.16
N ALA A 33 128.88 44.15 81.17
CA ALA A 33 127.58 44.41 81.79
C ALA A 33 126.61 45.04 80.78
N ASN A 34 127.09 45.96 79.95
CA ASN A 34 126.30 46.57 78.88
C ASN A 34 125.89 45.55 77.81
N GLU A 35 126.83 44.74 77.30
CA GLU A 35 126.52 43.70 76.30
C GLU A 35 125.60 42.59 76.88
N PHE A 36 125.75 42.26 78.17
CA PHE A 36 124.83 41.33 78.86
C PHE A 36 123.43 41.92 79.03
N PHE A 37 123.33 43.21 79.36
CA PHE A 37 122.06 43.92 79.43
C PHE A 37 121.37 43.95 78.06
N GLU A 38 122.08 44.34 77.01
CA GLU A 38 121.57 44.34 75.63
C GLU A 38 121.11 42.94 75.20
N LEU A 39 121.88 41.90 75.51
CA LEU A 39 121.49 40.51 75.24
C LEU A 39 120.24 40.10 76.02
N GLN A 40 120.14 40.50 77.29
CA GLN A 40 118.98 40.19 78.13
C GLN A 40 117.71 40.91 77.62
N GLU A 41 117.84 42.16 77.18
CA GLU A 41 116.75 42.93 76.55
C GLU A 41 116.31 42.27 75.24
N GLN A 42 117.26 41.89 74.37
CA GLN A 42 116.96 41.13 73.14
C GLN A 42 116.29 39.79 73.43
N CYS A 43 116.73 39.05 74.44
CA CYS A 43 116.08 37.78 74.83
C CYS A 43 114.63 38.02 75.30
N LYS A 44 114.38 39.12 76.02
CA LYS A 44 113.04 39.49 76.47
C LYS A 44 112.14 39.86 75.28
N GLU A 45 112.63 40.70 74.37
CA GLU A 45 111.91 41.09 73.16
C GLU A 45 111.58 39.87 72.29
N GLN A 46 112.54 38.97 72.08
CA GLN A 46 112.32 37.73 71.32
C GLN A 46 111.29 36.82 71.99
N LEU A 47 111.28 36.72 73.32
CA LEU A 47 110.29 35.93 74.04
C LEU A 47 108.88 36.52 73.89
N GLU A 48 108.73 37.84 74.01
CA GLU A 48 107.45 38.54 73.80
C GLU A 48 106.96 38.38 72.35
N GLU A 49 107.86 38.49 71.37
CA GLU A 49 107.53 38.26 69.96
C GLU A 49 107.07 36.81 69.73
N LEU A 50 107.81 35.82 70.26
CA LEU A 50 107.43 34.41 70.16
C LEU A 50 106.08 34.11 70.81
N GLU A 51 105.77 34.74 71.94
CA GLU A 51 104.47 34.61 72.60
C GLU A 51 103.35 35.20 71.74
N SER A 52 103.51 36.42 71.22
CA SER A 52 102.51 37.05 70.35
C SER A 52 102.28 36.27 69.05
N LEU A 53 103.35 35.75 68.44
CA LEU A 53 103.27 34.91 67.24
C LEU A 53 102.57 33.58 67.54
N ARG A 54 102.78 33.02 68.74
CA ARG A 54 102.12 31.79 69.16
C ARG A 54 100.62 31.99 69.35
N GLU A 55 100.20 33.08 70.01
CA GLU A 55 98.77 33.41 70.17
C GLU A 55 98.09 33.69 68.83
N ALA A 56 98.75 34.41 67.93
CA ALA A 56 98.25 34.66 66.57
C ALA A 56 98.12 33.35 65.77
N LYS A 57 99.08 32.43 65.91
CA LYS A 57 99.02 31.11 65.28
C LYS A 57 97.87 30.28 65.85
N GLU A 58 97.71 30.23 67.16
CA GLU A 58 96.65 29.48 67.84
C GLU A 58 95.26 29.97 67.44
N SER A 59 95.02 31.28 67.48
CA SER A 59 93.75 31.88 67.03
C SER A 59 93.47 31.64 65.53
N SER A 60 94.51 31.66 64.69
CA SER A 60 94.37 31.30 63.28
C SER A 60 94.07 29.81 63.07
N GLU A 61 94.66 28.91 63.86
CA GLU A 61 94.39 27.48 63.82
C GLU A 61 92.95 27.18 64.27
N GLU A 62 92.47 27.82 65.34
CA GLU A 62 91.08 27.71 65.79
C GLU A 62 90.08 28.19 64.73
N TYR A 63 90.34 29.34 64.10
CA TYR A 63 89.50 29.85 63.02
C TYR A 63 89.48 28.90 61.82
N ASN A 64 90.65 28.38 61.41
CA ASN A 64 90.73 27.43 60.31
C ASN A 64 89.97 26.14 60.62
N ASN A 65 90.07 25.61 61.85
CA ASN A 65 89.32 24.43 62.27
C ASN A 65 87.81 24.68 62.21
N SER A 66 87.33 25.83 62.70
CA SER A 66 85.90 26.19 62.61
C SER A 66 85.44 26.28 61.15
N LEU A 67 86.23 26.94 60.31
CA LEU A 67 85.91 27.08 58.89
C LEU A 67 85.87 25.73 58.17
N GLU A 68 86.80 24.83 58.47
CA GLU A 68 86.82 23.47 57.94
C GLU A 68 85.54 22.71 58.31
N THR A 69 85.09 22.79 59.56
CA THR A 69 83.83 22.15 59.99
C THR A 69 82.60 22.72 59.28
N ASP A 70 82.54 24.04 59.08
CA ASP A 70 81.43 24.69 58.38
C ASP A 70 81.43 24.32 56.88
N MET A 71 82.62 24.21 56.28
CA MET A 71 82.78 23.78 54.89
C MET A 71 82.35 22.33 54.69
N GLU A 72 82.72 21.42 55.58
CA GLU A 72 82.27 20.02 55.54
C GLU A 72 80.75 19.91 55.67
N PHE A 73 80.15 20.68 56.59
CA PHE A 73 78.70 20.71 56.76
C PHE A 73 77.98 21.24 55.51
N THR A 74 78.47 22.36 54.96
CA THR A 74 77.92 22.95 53.73
C THR A 74 78.05 22.00 52.55
N ARG A 75 79.19 21.31 52.43
CA ARG A 75 79.42 20.29 51.40
C ARG A 75 78.41 19.15 51.53
N LYS A 76 78.19 18.64 52.75
CA LYS A 76 77.22 17.57 53.00
C LYS A 76 75.80 17.96 52.59
N ILE A 77 75.35 19.15 52.97
CA ILE A 77 74.04 19.67 52.53
C ILE A 77 73.98 19.80 51.01
N SER A 78 75.04 20.32 50.38
CA SER A 78 75.09 20.46 48.93
C SER A 78 75.04 19.11 48.21
N GLU A 79 75.66 18.06 48.77
CA GLU A 79 75.59 16.70 48.24
C GLU A 79 74.18 16.12 48.40
N GLU A 80 73.55 16.24 49.58
CA GLU A 80 72.17 15.79 49.81
C GLU A 80 71.15 16.50 48.90
N LEU A 81 71.31 17.82 48.69
CA LEU A 81 70.47 18.59 47.77
C LEU A 81 70.67 18.14 46.31
N LYS A 82 71.92 17.88 45.91
CA LYS A 82 72.25 17.41 44.56
C LYS A 82 71.63 16.05 44.29
N ASP A 83 71.73 15.11 45.23
CA ASP A 83 71.13 13.78 45.11
C ASP A 83 69.59 13.87 45.04
N GLY A 84 68.99 14.74 45.87
CA GLY A 84 67.55 15.00 45.83
C GLY A 84 67.07 15.64 44.52
N CYS A 85 67.86 16.53 43.92
CA CYS A 85 67.58 17.08 42.58
C CYS A 85 67.69 16.00 41.51
N ALA A 86 68.73 15.17 41.54
CA ALA A 86 68.92 14.09 40.57
C ALA A 86 67.75 13.08 40.58
N GLN A 87 67.28 12.67 41.76
CA GLN A 87 66.12 11.78 41.88
C GLN A 87 64.83 12.41 41.33
N LYS A 88 64.62 13.71 41.59
CA LYS A 88 63.46 14.43 41.05
C LYS A 88 63.53 14.56 39.54
N GLU A 89 64.69 14.86 38.98
CA GLU A 89 64.91 14.93 37.54
C GLU A 89 64.64 13.59 36.86
N GLU A 90 65.07 12.48 37.46
CA GLU A 90 64.75 11.12 36.99
C GLU A 90 63.24 10.87 37.01
N LYS A 91 62.55 11.21 38.11
CA LYS A 91 61.10 11.02 38.19
C LYS A 91 60.32 11.88 37.20
N VAL A 92 60.76 13.12 36.97
CA VAL A 92 60.18 13.99 35.94
C VAL A 92 60.34 13.36 34.56
N LYS A 93 61.49 12.78 34.26
CA LYS A 93 61.74 12.11 32.99
C LYS A 93 60.84 10.88 32.80
N GLU A 94 60.70 10.04 33.83
CA GLU A 94 59.78 8.89 33.81
C GLU A 94 58.33 9.33 33.54
N LEU A 95 57.82 10.28 34.32
CA LEU A 95 56.44 10.77 34.19
C LEU A 95 56.21 11.45 32.83
N THR A 96 57.22 12.13 32.30
CA THR A 96 57.12 12.73 30.96
C THR A 96 57.00 11.65 29.88
N GLY A 97 57.76 10.56 30.00
CA GLY A 97 57.64 9.41 29.10
C GLY A 97 56.27 8.72 29.19
N GLU A 98 55.76 8.49 30.40
CA GLU A 98 54.41 7.94 30.60
C GLU A 98 53.31 8.84 29.99
N ILE A 99 53.44 10.17 30.12
CA ILE A 99 52.51 11.13 29.52
C ILE A 99 52.56 11.07 28.00
N GLU A 100 53.74 10.93 27.39
CA GLU A 100 53.89 10.80 25.94
C GLU A 100 53.26 9.50 25.43
N GLU A 101 53.45 8.38 26.12
CA GLU A 101 52.83 7.09 25.78
C GLU A 101 51.30 7.17 25.88
N LEU A 102 50.77 7.75 26.96
CA LEU A 102 49.32 7.92 27.13
C LEU A 102 48.72 8.84 26.07
N LYS A 103 49.41 9.90 25.67
CA LYS A 103 48.97 10.78 24.58
C LYS A 103 48.89 10.04 23.25
N LEU A 104 49.88 9.20 22.95
CA LEU A 104 49.85 8.38 21.74
C LEU A 104 48.68 7.39 21.77
N ARG A 105 48.45 6.74 22.92
CA ARG A 105 47.31 5.83 23.08
C ARG A 105 45.95 6.54 22.93
N ILE A 106 45.83 7.77 23.44
CA ILE A 106 44.61 8.58 23.27
C ILE A 106 44.40 8.90 21.79
N ALA A 107 45.44 9.30 21.07
CA ALA A 107 45.34 9.60 19.64
C ALA A 107 44.91 8.37 18.81
N ASP A 108 45.45 7.18 19.12
CA ASP A 108 45.04 5.93 18.47
C ASP A 108 43.54 5.63 18.72
N LEU A 109 43.07 5.81 19.96
CA LEU A 109 41.66 5.59 20.32
C LEU A 109 40.73 6.63 19.69
N GLU A 110 41.16 7.88 19.57
CA GLU A 110 40.40 8.92 18.87
C GLU A 110 40.26 8.61 17.38
N GLN A 111 41.33 8.10 16.75
CA GLN A 111 41.27 7.63 15.37
C GLN A 111 40.32 6.44 15.22
N GLU A 112 40.44 5.42 16.07
CA GLU A 112 39.57 4.24 16.05
C GLU A 112 38.09 4.64 16.24
N ASN A 113 37.78 5.56 17.16
CA ASN A 113 36.42 6.06 17.34
C ASN A 113 35.90 6.82 16.11
N ALA A 114 36.75 7.60 15.43
CA ALA A 114 36.35 8.29 14.20
C ALA A 114 36.04 7.30 13.06
N GLU A 115 36.81 6.21 12.95
CA GLU A 115 36.54 5.13 12.00
C GLU A 115 35.21 4.42 12.33
N HIS A 116 34.96 4.11 13.61
CA HIS A 116 33.69 3.53 14.04
C HIS A 116 32.49 4.46 13.79
N ASP A 117 32.63 5.77 14.01
CA ASP A 117 31.57 6.75 13.73
C ASP A 117 31.22 6.81 12.23
N GLU A 118 32.23 6.72 11.35
CA GLU A 118 32.02 6.62 9.90
C GLU A 118 31.29 5.32 9.54
N GLU A 119 31.72 4.17 10.08
CA GLU A 119 31.06 2.88 9.87
C GLU A 119 29.59 2.94 10.33
N VAL A 120 29.31 3.46 11.52
CA VAL A 120 27.94 3.64 12.03
C VAL A 120 27.12 4.52 11.09
N SER A 121 27.67 5.64 10.60
CA SER A 121 26.98 6.52 9.66
C SER A 121 26.61 5.79 8.35
N THR A 122 27.50 4.95 7.83
CA THR A 122 27.23 4.19 6.60
C THR A 122 26.15 3.13 6.80
N VAL A 123 26.17 2.44 7.94
CA VAL A 123 25.18 1.42 8.29
C VAL A 123 23.81 2.06 8.47
N LEU A 124 23.72 3.19 9.18
CA LEU A 124 22.48 3.94 9.35
C LEU A 124 21.87 4.37 8.01
N ALA A 125 22.68 4.87 7.08
CA ALA A 125 22.21 5.22 5.74
C ALA A 125 21.65 4.00 4.99
N SER A 126 22.29 2.82 5.10
CA SER A 126 21.76 1.60 4.48
C SER A 126 20.47 1.09 5.14
N ILE A 127 20.31 1.31 6.45
CA ILE A 127 19.08 0.97 7.18
C ILE A 127 17.95 1.88 6.70
N GLU A 128 18.19 3.17 6.56
CA GLU A 128 17.21 4.12 6.02
C GLU A 128 16.76 3.73 4.60
N GLU A 129 17.70 3.39 3.71
CA GLU A 129 17.38 2.90 2.37
C GLU A 129 16.55 1.61 2.40
N ALA A 130 16.90 0.67 3.29
CA ALA A 130 16.15 -0.58 3.45
C ALA A 130 14.74 -0.36 4.02
N GLU A 131 14.58 0.58 4.94
CA GLU A 131 13.27 0.96 5.49
C GLU A 131 12.37 1.58 4.43
N ASP A 132 12.91 2.45 3.57
CA ASP A 132 12.14 3.05 2.48
C ASP A 132 11.77 2.02 1.39
N ALA A 133 12.68 1.10 1.06
CA ALA A 133 12.38 -0.03 0.20
C ALA A 133 11.27 -0.92 0.79
N LEU A 134 11.28 -1.16 2.11
CA LEU A 134 10.26 -1.94 2.79
C LEU A 134 8.88 -1.24 2.75
N LYS A 135 8.83 0.07 2.99
CA LYS A 135 7.58 0.87 2.86
C LYS A 135 7.00 0.78 1.44
N GLN A 136 7.85 0.79 0.42
CA GLN A 136 7.43 0.65 -0.97
C GLN A 136 6.80 -0.73 -1.22
N VAL A 137 7.44 -1.80 -0.75
CA VAL A 137 6.93 -3.17 -0.87
C VAL A 137 5.62 -3.37 -0.10
N GLU A 138 5.48 -2.76 1.08
CA GLU A 138 4.22 -2.80 1.85
C GLU A 138 3.06 -2.15 1.10
N LYS A 139 3.28 -0.98 0.48
CA LYS A 139 2.27 -0.33 -0.38
C LYS A 139 1.88 -1.21 -1.56
N GLU A 140 2.85 -1.82 -2.23
CA GLU A 140 2.58 -2.73 -3.35
C GLU A 140 1.79 -3.96 -2.91
N LYS A 141 2.11 -4.52 -1.73
CA LYS A 141 1.38 -5.63 -1.13
C LYS A 141 -0.08 -5.25 -0.87
N GLU A 142 -0.35 -4.09 -0.30
CA GLU A 142 -1.73 -3.62 -0.05
C GLU A 142 -2.52 -3.47 -1.35
N ILE A 143 -1.91 -2.87 -2.38
CA ILE A 143 -2.53 -2.72 -3.72
C ILE A 143 -2.85 -4.09 -4.33
N LEU A 144 -1.91 -5.03 -4.25
CA LEU A 144 -2.10 -6.38 -4.77
C LEU A 144 -3.17 -7.14 -3.99
N GLN A 145 -3.23 -7.01 -2.67
CA GLN A 145 -4.26 -7.61 -1.83
C GLN A 145 -5.66 -7.09 -2.22
N SER A 146 -5.83 -5.77 -2.34
CA SER A 146 -7.10 -5.18 -2.78
C SER A 146 -7.50 -5.65 -4.18
N LYS A 147 -6.55 -5.78 -5.11
CA LYS A 147 -6.82 -6.32 -6.45
C LYS A 147 -7.25 -7.79 -6.41
N ILE A 148 -6.65 -8.60 -5.54
CA ILE A 148 -7.03 -10.01 -5.37
C ILE A 148 -8.47 -10.10 -4.85
N GLU A 149 -8.83 -9.30 -3.85
CA GLU A 149 -10.19 -9.26 -3.29
C GLU A 149 -11.22 -8.88 -4.37
N LEU A 150 -10.95 -7.83 -5.15
CA LEU A 150 -11.85 -7.40 -6.23
C LEU A 150 -12.00 -8.47 -7.31
N LEU A 151 -10.91 -9.14 -7.70
CA LEU A 151 -10.96 -10.23 -8.67
C LEU A 151 -11.70 -11.46 -8.12
N GLN A 152 -11.59 -11.73 -6.82
CA GLN A 152 -12.35 -12.81 -6.17
C GLN A 152 -13.85 -12.50 -6.18
N GLU A 153 -14.24 -11.28 -5.84
CA GLU A 153 -15.64 -10.84 -5.88
C GLU A 153 -16.24 -10.96 -7.28
N GLN A 154 -15.54 -10.46 -8.30
CA GLN A 154 -15.95 -10.60 -9.70
C GLN A 154 -16.10 -12.06 -10.13
N ASN A 155 -15.19 -12.93 -9.68
CA ASN A 155 -15.24 -14.35 -10.03
C ASN A 155 -16.43 -15.04 -9.35
N ASP A 156 -16.75 -14.67 -8.12
CA ASP A 156 -17.91 -15.22 -7.41
C ASP A 156 -19.24 -14.71 -7.98
N GLU A 157 -19.30 -13.46 -8.44
CA GLU A 157 -20.44 -12.93 -9.21
C GLU A 157 -20.63 -13.71 -10.52
N LEU A 158 -19.57 -13.88 -11.32
CA LEU A 158 -19.63 -14.67 -12.56
C LEU A 158 -20.06 -16.12 -12.33
N LYS A 159 -19.59 -16.76 -11.25
CA LYS A 159 -20.04 -18.12 -10.88
C LYS A 159 -21.53 -18.14 -10.52
N LYS A 160 -22.01 -17.13 -9.78
CA LYS A 160 -23.43 -17.01 -9.42
C LYS A 160 -24.28 -16.82 -10.67
N ASP A 161 -23.83 -15.98 -11.59
CA ASP A 161 -24.47 -15.78 -12.89
C ASP A 161 -24.48 -17.08 -13.69
N GLU A 162 -23.36 -17.80 -13.76
CA GLU A 162 -23.28 -19.12 -14.43
C GLU A 162 -24.32 -20.11 -13.88
N VAL A 163 -24.48 -20.16 -12.55
CA VAL A 163 -25.51 -21.01 -11.91
C VAL A 163 -26.93 -20.55 -12.32
N SER A 164 -27.20 -19.24 -12.31
CA SER A 164 -28.50 -18.69 -12.71
C SER A 164 -28.80 -18.96 -14.20
N PHE A 165 -27.80 -18.86 -15.07
CA PHE A 165 -27.88 -19.16 -16.49
C PHE A 165 -28.15 -20.64 -16.70
N LYS A 166 -27.44 -21.54 -16.00
CA LYS A 166 -27.70 -22.99 -16.05
C LYS A 166 -29.11 -23.34 -15.61
N SER A 167 -29.61 -22.71 -14.55
CA SER A 167 -30.99 -22.90 -14.08
C SER A 167 -32.01 -22.40 -15.10
N THR A 168 -31.79 -21.23 -15.70
CA THR A 168 -32.67 -20.66 -16.72
C THR A 168 -32.66 -21.51 -17.98
N LEU A 169 -31.49 -22.01 -18.39
CA LEU A 169 -31.35 -22.92 -19.52
C LEU A 169 -32.10 -24.23 -19.27
N SER A 170 -32.00 -24.78 -18.06
CA SER A 170 -32.73 -25.99 -17.68
C SER A 170 -34.24 -25.76 -17.69
N ALA A 171 -34.71 -24.60 -17.19
CA ALA A 171 -36.12 -24.23 -17.24
C ALA A 171 -36.63 -24.03 -18.68
N ALA A 172 -35.83 -23.42 -19.56
CA ALA A 172 -36.16 -23.27 -20.97
C ALA A 172 -36.18 -24.62 -21.71
N GLN A 173 -35.25 -25.52 -21.39
CA GLN A 173 -35.24 -26.89 -21.91
C GLN A 173 -36.48 -27.65 -21.48
N GLN A 174 -36.82 -27.62 -20.19
CA GLN A 174 -38.02 -28.26 -19.66
C GLN A 174 -39.29 -27.66 -20.27
N PHE A 175 -39.36 -26.34 -20.40
CA PHE A 175 -40.48 -25.67 -21.06
C PHE A 175 -40.63 -26.10 -22.52
N ALA A 176 -39.52 -26.24 -23.26
CA ALA A 176 -39.55 -26.72 -24.64
C ALA A 176 -39.99 -28.18 -24.73
N GLU A 177 -39.56 -29.04 -23.81
CA GLU A 177 -40.01 -30.43 -23.69
C GLU A 177 -41.50 -30.53 -23.36
N ASP A 178 -41.97 -29.79 -22.35
CA ASP A 178 -43.38 -29.71 -21.95
C ASP A 178 -44.25 -29.18 -23.10
N LEU A 179 -43.79 -28.15 -23.82
CA LEU A 179 -44.49 -27.60 -24.97
C LEU A 179 -44.61 -28.65 -26.07
N LYS A 180 -43.52 -29.37 -26.37
CA LYS A 180 -43.51 -30.43 -27.37
C LYS A 180 -44.45 -31.57 -26.99
N GLU A 181 -44.46 -31.98 -25.73
CA GLU A 181 -45.37 -33.00 -25.22
C GLU A 181 -46.83 -32.54 -25.30
N LYS A 182 -47.16 -31.34 -24.81
CA LYS A 182 -48.52 -30.77 -24.90
C LYS A 182 -48.98 -30.62 -26.34
N SER A 183 -48.14 -30.11 -27.24
CA SER A 183 -48.47 -30.00 -28.66
C SER A 183 -48.70 -31.37 -29.30
N LYS A 184 -47.96 -32.40 -28.88
CA LYS A 184 -48.19 -33.77 -29.36
C LYS A 184 -49.54 -34.31 -28.88
N VAL A 185 -49.84 -34.16 -27.59
CA VAL A 185 -51.13 -34.59 -27.01
C VAL A 185 -52.29 -33.83 -27.65
N GLN A 186 -52.19 -32.50 -27.80
CA GLN A 186 -53.22 -31.68 -28.46
C GLN A 186 -53.41 -32.05 -29.93
N ALA A 187 -52.33 -32.36 -30.65
CA ALA A 187 -52.43 -32.83 -32.04
C ALA A 187 -53.11 -34.20 -32.11
N GLU A 188 -52.76 -35.14 -31.21
CA GLU A 188 -53.42 -36.45 -31.10
C GLU A 188 -54.91 -36.31 -30.76
N GLU A 189 -55.25 -35.44 -29.81
CA GLU A 189 -56.63 -35.12 -29.42
C GLU A 189 -57.40 -34.49 -30.57
N MET A 190 -56.84 -33.50 -31.27
CA MET A 190 -57.45 -32.88 -32.44
C MET A 190 -57.70 -33.90 -33.56
N ILE A 191 -56.77 -34.82 -33.80
CA ILE A 191 -56.97 -35.93 -34.76
C ILE A 191 -58.07 -36.87 -34.28
N ALA A 192 -58.12 -37.20 -32.99
CA ALA A 192 -59.16 -38.05 -32.42
C ALA A 192 -60.56 -37.41 -32.52
N GLU A 193 -60.67 -36.11 -32.21
CA GLU A 193 -61.91 -35.32 -32.38
C GLU A 193 -62.32 -35.22 -33.86
N ALA A 194 -61.37 -34.95 -34.77
CA ALA A 194 -61.62 -34.94 -36.21
C ALA A 194 -62.12 -36.31 -36.68
N ASN A 195 -61.50 -37.41 -36.23
CA ASN A 195 -61.99 -38.75 -36.53
C ASN A 195 -63.38 -39.00 -35.94
N GLY A 196 -63.65 -38.54 -34.72
CA GLY A 196 -64.97 -38.64 -34.08
C GLY A 196 -66.06 -37.88 -34.84
N THR A 197 -65.78 -36.65 -35.25
CA THR A 197 -66.69 -35.85 -36.07
C THR A 197 -66.90 -36.48 -37.45
N ILE A 198 -65.85 -37.01 -38.08
CA ILE A 198 -65.95 -37.79 -39.33
C ILE A 198 -66.83 -39.03 -39.11
N THR A 199 -66.68 -39.76 -38.00
CA THR A 199 -67.52 -40.92 -37.71
C THR A 199 -68.99 -40.54 -37.52
N LYS A 200 -69.28 -39.44 -36.81
CA LYS A 200 -70.64 -38.92 -36.65
C LYS A 200 -71.26 -38.53 -37.98
N ILE A 201 -70.57 -37.73 -38.78
CA ILE A 201 -71.02 -37.34 -40.13
C ILE A 201 -71.27 -38.58 -40.98
N ARG A 202 -70.43 -39.62 -40.86
CA ARG A 202 -70.60 -40.88 -41.59
C ARG A 202 -71.80 -41.69 -41.09
N GLU A 203 -72.10 -41.67 -39.80
CA GLU A 203 -73.30 -42.29 -39.22
C GLU A 203 -74.55 -41.54 -39.64
N ASP A 204 -74.58 -40.21 -39.50
CA ASP A 204 -75.68 -39.35 -39.96
C ASP A 204 -75.95 -39.55 -41.46
N ALA A 205 -74.90 -39.57 -42.29
CA ALA A 205 -75.03 -39.82 -43.72
C ALA A 205 -75.56 -41.23 -44.02
N LYS A 206 -75.22 -42.26 -43.22
CA LYS A 206 -75.78 -43.61 -43.36
C LYS A 206 -77.24 -43.65 -42.94
N GLU A 207 -77.61 -42.95 -41.87
CA GLU A 207 -78.98 -42.87 -41.38
C GLU A 207 -79.88 -42.16 -42.40
N GLU A 208 -79.43 -41.02 -42.93
CA GLU A 208 -80.11 -40.30 -44.03
C GLU A 208 -80.19 -41.18 -45.29
N LEU A 209 -79.13 -41.91 -45.64
CA LEU A 209 -79.15 -42.84 -46.78
C LEU A 209 -80.11 -44.02 -46.57
N ALA A 210 -80.37 -44.45 -45.32
CA ALA A 210 -81.38 -45.46 -45.00
C ALA A 210 -82.81 -44.88 -44.95
N ARG A 211 -82.95 -43.60 -44.58
CA ARG A 211 -84.22 -42.87 -44.55
C ARG A 211 -84.73 -42.52 -45.95
N LEU A 212 -83.84 -42.12 -46.86
CA LEU A 212 -84.20 -41.74 -48.23
C LEU A 212 -85.01 -42.82 -48.99
N PRO A 213 -84.66 -44.11 -48.97
CA PRO A 213 -85.47 -45.17 -49.58
C PRO A 213 -86.88 -45.27 -48.97
N LEU A 214 -86.99 -45.18 -47.64
CA LEU A 214 -88.29 -45.22 -46.95
C LEU A 214 -89.16 -44.01 -47.32
N GLU A 215 -88.54 -42.84 -47.44
CA GLU A 215 -89.21 -41.61 -47.86
C GLU A 215 -89.59 -41.64 -49.34
N ILE A 216 -88.73 -42.19 -50.21
CA ILE A 216 -89.04 -42.45 -51.62
C ILE A 216 -90.23 -43.40 -51.74
N ASP A 217 -90.28 -44.47 -50.96
CA ASP A 217 -91.39 -45.43 -51.00
C ASP A 217 -92.68 -44.83 -50.43
N ALA A 218 -92.61 -44.03 -49.36
CA ALA A 218 -93.75 -43.27 -48.86
C ALA A 218 -94.28 -42.26 -49.91
N LEU A 219 -93.39 -41.55 -50.61
CA LEU A 219 -93.75 -40.63 -51.68
C LEU A 219 -94.31 -41.35 -52.91
N LYS A 220 -93.78 -42.52 -53.28
CA LYS A 220 -94.36 -43.38 -54.33
C LYS A 220 -95.75 -43.86 -53.95
N LYS A 221 -95.95 -44.26 -52.69
CA LYS A 221 -97.26 -44.66 -52.18
C LYS A 221 -98.25 -43.49 -52.23
N LYS A 222 -97.85 -42.31 -51.75
CA LYS A 222 -98.67 -41.08 -51.82
C LYS A 222 -98.97 -40.68 -53.26
N LYS A 223 -98.01 -40.80 -54.19
CA LYS A 223 -98.23 -40.63 -55.64
C LYS A 223 -99.25 -41.65 -56.18
N GLY A 224 -99.17 -42.90 -55.73
CA GLY A 224 -100.12 -43.96 -56.08
C GLY A 224 -101.53 -43.66 -55.56
N GLU A 225 -101.65 -43.21 -54.32
CA GLU A 225 -102.90 -42.78 -53.67
C GLU A 225 -103.53 -41.62 -54.43
N VAL A 226 -102.79 -40.54 -54.69
CA VAL A 226 -103.28 -39.39 -55.50
C VAL A 226 -103.69 -39.82 -56.91
N LYS A 227 -102.93 -40.73 -57.55
CA LYS A 227 -103.30 -41.25 -58.87
C LYS A 227 -104.59 -42.08 -58.82
N ALA A 228 -104.80 -42.88 -57.78
CA ALA A 228 -106.01 -43.65 -57.58
C ALA A 228 -107.21 -42.74 -57.27
N GLU A 229 -107.00 -41.71 -56.46
CA GLU A 229 -107.98 -40.69 -56.11
C GLU A 229 -108.41 -39.90 -57.36
N LEU A 230 -107.44 -39.48 -58.20
CA LEU A 230 -107.71 -38.85 -59.50
C LEU A 230 -108.45 -39.78 -60.47
N LYS A 231 -108.10 -41.08 -60.48
CA LYS A 231 -108.80 -42.08 -61.30
C LYS A 231 -110.23 -42.29 -60.80
N SER A 232 -110.45 -42.23 -59.48
CA SER A 232 -111.78 -42.33 -58.86
C SER A 232 -112.63 -41.10 -59.15
N THR A 233 -112.06 -39.89 -59.12
CA THR A 233 -112.80 -38.68 -59.50
C THR A 233 -113.14 -38.68 -60.98
N LEU A 234 -112.22 -39.12 -61.86
CA LEU A 234 -112.50 -39.30 -63.29
C LEU A 234 -113.55 -40.37 -63.56
N MET A 235 -113.52 -41.51 -62.84
CA MET A 235 -114.56 -42.55 -62.92
C MET A 235 -115.91 -42.03 -62.43
N ASN A 236 -115.96 -41.26 -61.35
CA ASN A 236 -117.18 -40.59 -60.92
C ASN A 236 -117.69 -39.62 -61.99
N TYR A 237 -116.82 -38.83 -62.64
CA TYR A 237 -117.25 -37.98 -63.75
C TYR A 237 -117.75 -38.80 -64.94
N LEU A 238 -117.13 -39.94 -65.24
CA LEU A 238 -117.56 -40.85 -66.31
C LEU A 238 -118.94 -41.45 -66.01
N GLU A 239 -119.17 -41.91 -64.79
CA GLU A 239 -120.44 -42.48 -64.31
C GLU A 239 -121.55 -41.42 -64.27
N THR A 240 -121.21 -40.17 -63.93
CA THR A 240 -122.17 -39.05 -63.98
C THR A 240 -122.58 -38.72 -65.42
N ILE A 241 -121.67 -38.89 -66.39
CA ILE A 241 -121.96 -38.69 -67.82
C ILE A 241 -122.79 -39.86 -68.37
N GLU A 242 -122.49 -41.10 -67.98
CA GLU A 242 -123.23 -42.31 -68.41
C GLU A 242 -124.70 -42.32 -67.93
N VAL A 243 -125.05 -41.64 -66.83
CA VAL A 243 -126.41 -41.66 -66.25
C VAL A 243 -127.37 -40.65 -66.88
N PHE A 244 -126.89 -39.58 -67.53
CA PHE A 244 -127.77 -38.48 -67.93
C PHE A 244 -128.21 -38.45 -69.41
N TYR A 245 -127.67 -39.29 -70.32
CA TYR A 245 -128.14 -39.36 -71.72
C TYR A 245 -127.94 -40.75 -72.38
N PRO A 246 -129.00 -41.49 -72.74
CA PRO A 246 -128.94 -42.71 -73.55
C PRO A 246 -129.17 -42.46 -75.06
N ASP A 247 -128.37 -43.18 -75.88
CA ASP A 247 -128.42 -43.51 -77.31
C ASP A 247 -128.32 -42.40 -78.41
N GLU A 248 -127.23 -42.42 -79.19
CA GLU A 248 -127.18 -42.87 -80.60
C GLU A 248 -125.76 -42.79 -81.21
N ASP A 249 -125.50 -43.70 -82.13
CA ASP A 249 -124.25 -44.03 -82.82
C ASP A 249 -123.77 -42.99 -83.87
N ILE A 250 -122.44 -42.97 -84.05
CA ILE A 250 -121.67 -42.63 -85.27
C ILE A 250 -121.29 -41.16 -85.57
N GLU A 251 -119.98 -40.95 -85.37
CA GLU A 251 -119.01 -40.20 -86.17
C GLU A 251 -119.05 -38.67 -86.29
N SER A 252 -117.89 -38.15 -85.92
CA SER A 252 -117.13 -37.09 -86.57
C SER A 252 -117.47 -35.64 -86.20
N ASP A 253 -116.43 -34.99 -85.67
CA ASP A 253 -116.00 -33.66 -86.09
C ASP A 253 -116.98 -32.50 -85.86
N THR A 254 -116.84 -31.81 -84.73
CA THR A 254 -116.06 -30.54 -84.63
C THR A 254 -116.49 -29.64 -83.46
N LYS A 255 -115.47 -29.12 -82.75
CA LYS A 255 -115.34 -27.74 -82.20
C LYS A 255 -116.31 -27.34 -81.06
N LYS A 256 -115.88 -26.69 -79.97
CA LYS A 256 -114.86 -25.66 -79.80
C LYS A 256 -114.68 -25.34 -78.30
N ASP A 257 -113.61 -24.60 -77.98
CA ASP A 257 -113.36 -23.81 -76.77
C ASP A 257 -112.81 -24.60 -75.55
N GLU A 258 -111.70 -24.25 -74.91
CA GLU A 258 -110.88 -23.03 -74.97
C GLU A 258 -109.47 -23.35 -74.41
N SER A 259 -108.47 -22.70 -75.02
CA SER A 259 -107.22 -22.26 -74.40
C SER A 259 -106.05 -23.26 -74.18
N SER A 260 -105.07 -23.09 -75.06
CA SER A 260 -103.61 -23.07 -74.79
C SER A 260 -102.78 -24.35 -74.94
N GLU A 261 -102.85 -24.98 -76.11
CA GLU A 261 -101.66 -25.56 -76.73
C GLU A 261 -101.17 -24.65 -77.85
N LEU A 262 -99.93 -24.17 -77.79
CA LEU A 262 -98.96 -24.54 -78.82
C LEU A 262 -97.54 -24.20 -78.39
N PHE A 263 -96.76 -25.27 -78.26
CA PHE A 263 -95.32 -25.29 -78.19
C PHE A 263 -94.66 -24.37 -79.24
N GLN A 264 -93.55 -23.76 -78.84
CA GLN A 264 -92.39 -23.78 -79.71
C GLN A 264 -91.12 -24.07 -78.91
N LYS A 265 -90.57 -25.26 -79.15
CA LYS A 265 -89.16 -25.59 -78.94
C LYS A 265 -88.31 -24.47 -79.52
N VAL A 266 -87.37 -23.96 -78.74
CA VAL A 266 -86.12 -23.44 -79.27
C VAL A 266 -84.99 -24.05 -78.45
N GLU A 267 -84.27 -24.95 -79.10
CA GLU A 267 -82.94 -25.41 -78.71
C GLU A 267 -81.96 -24.23 -78.75
N LEU A 268 -81.00 -24.30 -77.85
CA LEU A 268 -79.98 -23.28 -77.54
C LEU A 268 -79.11 -22.91 -78.77
N ASN A 269 -78.41 -21.77 -78.84
CA ASN A 269 -77.18 -21.49 -78.09
C ASN A 269 -76.50 -20.18 -78.57
N MET A 270 -75.56 -19.70 -77.73
CA MET A 270 -74.40 -18.83 -77.99
C MET A 270 -74.63 -17.34 -78.31
N ASP A 271 -74.10 -16.50 -77.40
CA ASP A 271 -73.82 -15.06 -77.51
C ASP A 271 -74.99 -14.05 -77.36
N GLY A 272 -75.11 -13.49 -76.15
CA GLY A 272 -75.13 -12.02 -76.04
C GLY A 272 -76.45 -11.29 -75.74
N SER A 273 -76.86 -11.25 -74.45
CA SER A 273 -77.49 -10.09 -73.75
C SER A 273 -78.84 -9.54 -74.26
N LEU A 274 -79.73 -8.84 -73.53
CA LEU A 274 -79.90 -8.23 -72.18
C LEU A 274 -81.38 -7.72 -72.16
N LYS A 275 -82.16 -7.65 -71.06
CA LYS A 275 -82.18 -6.56 -70.04
C LYS A 275 -83.35 -6.73 -69.04
N SER A 276 -83.05 -6.46 -67.75
CA SER A 276 -83.79 -5.72 -66.68
C SER A 276 -85.21 -6.19 -66.26
N GLU A 277 -85.66 -6.11 -65.00
CA GLU A 277 -85.41 -5.18 -63.87
C GLU A 277 -85.50 -5.92 -62.52
N GLY A 278 -84.83 -5.41 -61.47
CA GLY A 278 -84.78 -6.01 -60.13
C GLY A 278 -85.09 -4.98 -59.03
N ASP A 279 -85.74 -5.50 -57.98
CA ASP A 279 -86.61 -4.88 -56.96
C ASP A 279 -85.98 -3.96 -55.90
N GLU A 280 -86.88 -3.17 -55.29
CA GLU A 280 -86.73 -2.24 -54.17
C GLU A 280 -86.67 -2.93 -52.77
N ASN A 281 -85.73 -2.46 -51.92
CA ASN A 281 -85.74 -2.07 -50.48
C ASN A 281 -86.92 -2.45 -49.52
N PRO A 282 -86.86 -2.18 -48.18
CA PRO A 282 -85.74 -1.80 -47.26
C PRO A 282 -85.78 -2.46 -45.85
N GLU A 283 -84.78 -2.20 -44.98
CA GLU A 283 -84.98 -1.95 -43.52
C GLU A 283 -83.80 -1.19 -42.88
N ILE A 284 -84.08 -0.45 -41.79
CA ILE A 284 -83.46 0.82 -41.35
C ILE A 284 -82.90 0.73 -39.90
N ASN A 285 -81.66 1.22 -39.69
CA ASN A 285 -81.11 2.12 -38.62
C ASN A 285 -81.26 1.72 -37.11
N VAL A 286 -80.36 2.00 -36.13
CA VAL A 286 -79.54 3.21 -35.83
C VAL A 286 -78.35 2.94 -34.87
N ASP A 287 -77.25 3.67 -35.09
CA ASP A 287 -76.23 4.32 -34.19
C ASP A 287 -75.86 3.78 -32.79
N GLU A 288 -74.55 3.77 -32.47
CA GLU A 288 -73.92 4.79 -31.59
C GLU A 288 -72.38 4.83 -31.67
N LYS A 289 -71.82 6.01 -31.36
CA LYS A 289 -70.52 6.55 -31.77
C LYS A 289 -69.38 6.34 -30.77
N VAL A 290 -68.17 6.24 -31.33
CA VAL A 290 -66.92 6.95 -31.00
C VAL A 290 -66.86 7.68 -29.65
N ILE A 291 -65.95 7.24 -28.78
CA ILE A 291 -65.28 8.10 -27.80
C ILE A 291 -63.77 8.01 -28.03
N ASP A 292 -63.22 9.13 -28.50
CA ASP A 292 -61.81 9.52 -28.42
C ASP A 292 -61.27 9.44 -26.99
N SER A 293 -59.99 9.09 -26.82
CA SER A 293 -58.98 10.03 -26.29
C SER A 293 -57.73 9.29 -25.78
N LEU A 294 -56.58 9.98 -25.92
CA LEU A 294 -55.29 9.76 -25.27
C LEU A 294 -54.16 9.09 -26.07
N LEU A 295 -53.92 9.54 -27.31
CA LEU A 295 -52.55 9.73 -27.81
C LEU A 295 -52.47 10.96 -28.73
N SER A 296 -52.09 12.13 -28.18
CA SER A 296 -50.99 12.98 -28.69
C SER A 296 -51.08 14.45 -28.26
N GLY A 297 -49.93 14.98 -27.81
CA GLY A 297 -49.60 16.40 -27.69
C GLY A 297 -49.91 17.02 -26.32
N ASN A 298 -49.12 17.92 -25.73
CA ASN A 298 -47.87 18.56 -26.12
C ASN A 298 -47.42 19.44 -24.92
N LEU A 299 -46.12 19.74 -24.84
CA LEU A 299 -45.49 20.94 -24.22
C LEU A 299 -45.33 21.08 -22.69
N ASN A 300 -44.05 21.28 -22.35
CA ASN A 300 -43.45 22.30 -21.48
C ASN A 300 -43.68 22.28 -19.96
N GLY A 301 -42.55 22.15 -19.24
CA GLY A 301 -42.03 23.28 -18.46
C GLY A 301 -41.99 23.15 -16.94
N THR A 302 -40.75 23.24 -16.41
CA THR A 302 -40.31 23.89 -15.14
C THR A 302 -40.82 23.30 -13.82
N GLU A 303 -39.94 22.68 -13.02
CA GLU A 303 -39.22 23.21 -11.83
C GLU A 303 -39.56 22.19 -10.70
N GLU A 304 -38.75 21.71 -9.76
CA GLU A 304 -37.54 22.13 -9.06
C GLU A 304 -37.00 20.89 -8.29
N GLY A 305 -35.70 20.86 -8.00
CA GLY A 305 -35.17 20.19 -6.79
C GLY A 305 -34.49 18.82 -6.97
N GLY A 306 -33.18 18.76 -6.71
CA GLY A 306 -32.51 17.49 -6.39
C GLY A 306 -31.04 17.36 -6.78
N ASP A 307 -30.22 18.21 -6.17
CA ASP A 307 -28.79 18.05 -5.83
C ASP A 307 -27.81 17.20 -6.65
N ALA A 308 -26.69 17.89 -6.92
CA ALA A 308 -25.45 17.41 -7.48
C ALA A 308 -24.72 16.44 -6.54
N ILE A 309 -24.35 15.26 -7.06
CA ILE A 309 -23.33 14.41 -6.45
C ILE A 309 -22.47 13.78 -7.56
N LEU A 310 -21.15 13.98 -7.42
CA LEU A 310 -20.02 13.31 -8.10
C LEU A 310 -19.57 13.80 -9.49
N LYS A 311 -18.81 14.91 -9.49
CA LYS A 311 -17.65 15.05 -10.39
C LYS A 311 -16.60 15.98 -9.77
N GLY A 312 -15.56 15.39 -9.19
CA GLY A 312 -14.39 16.14 -8.73
C GLY A 312 -13.68 15.49 -7.54
N MET A 313 -12.88 14.46 -7.79
CA MET A 313 -11.88 13.99 -6.83
C MET A 313 -10.76 13.30 -7.61
N PHE A 314 -9.79 14.07 -8.09
CA PHE A 314 -8.35 13.72 -8.17
C PHE A 314 -7.58 14.95 -8.68
N SER A 315 -7.19 15.81 -7.75
CA SER A 315 -5.98 16.63 -7.83
C SER A 315 -5.53 16.85 -6.39
N LEU A 316 -4.47 16.14 -6.03
CA LEU A 316 -3.75 16.24 -4.77
C LEU A 316 -2.37 16.77 -5.13
N ASP A 317 -2.23 18.09 -5.10
CA ASP A 317 -0.95 18.75 -4.87
C ASP A 317 -0.80 18.88 -3.36
N ILE A 318 0.22 18.22 -2.81
CA ILE A 318 0.74 18.47 -1.48
C ILE A 318 2.04 19.23 -1.68
N ASN A 319 2.14 20.43 -1.12
CA ASN A 319 3.23 20.73 -0.18
C ASN A 319 2.91 21.98 0.62
N GLY A 320 2.95 21.77 1.94
CA GLY A 320 2.70 22.74 2.98
C GLY A 320 3.94 23.56 3.34
N GLU A 321 3.63 24.54 4.17
CA GLU A 321 4.48 25.49 4.86
C GLU A 321 5.51 24.82 5.77
N ASP A 322 6.67 25.45 5.93
CA ASP A 322 7.36 25.49 7.23
C ASP A 322 8.05 26.86 7.40
N GLU A 323 7.62 27.58 8.45
CA GLU A 323 8.31 28.69 9.07
C GLU A 323 9.42 28.16 9.99
N LYS A 324 10.61 28.77 9.98
CA LYS A 324 11.21 29.46 11.16
C LYS A 324 12.68 29.88 10.97
N GLN A 325 12.90 31.16 11.27
CA GLN A 325 13.92 31.78 12.14
C GLN A 325 15.30 31.11 12.31
N GLY A 326 16.36 31.93 12.15
CA GLY A 326 17.70 31.61 12.64
C GLY A 326 18.73 32.70 12.37
N SER A 327 18.77 33.70 13.26
CA SER A 327 19.85 34.67 13.43
C SER A 327 21.12 34.01 14.00
N SER A 328 22.28 34.29 13.40
CA SER A 328 23.59 34.50 14.06
C SER A 328 24.52 35.23 13.11
#